data_AF-A0A9P0ECT4-F1
#
_entry.id   AF-A0A9P0ECT4-F1
#
_cell.length_a   1.000
_cell.length_b   1.000
_cell.length_c   1.000
_cell.angle_alpha   90.00
_cell.angle_beta   90.00
_cell.angle_gamma   90.00
#
_symmetry.space_group_name_H-M   'P 1'
#
loop_
_entity.id
_entity.type
_entity.pdbx_description
1 polymer ?
#
loop_
_entity_poly.entity_id
_entity_poly.type
_entity_poly.pdbx_seq_one_letter_code
_entity_poly.pdbx_strand_id
1 'polypeptide(L)'
;MTEKAFRKLCDVDGKLGREVMPLPHDPHFNPKAKAWEKMSVAQRLDQIRHDVTEDEITLLQARLSSIYGADMDKAGFFDVLRWWALGGYTMDGLYETGDEFKLPTGQSSFARCFFDEALKTQNLAYSFNTAAETIEDKGDRVIVNQHWEAKRLICTLPLNLLEHVRFEPPLSAAKMAAATRPGNINHGAKVHLEVQGDALRSWSSASFPVTRACSAFGDGTTARGNTHVVSFGANKSFPTPEEDARDYVADCKRLHDMDVKKTIWHNWSTDPYSRGSWCMYPPNYSFEHLSTLQKRQGKILFANSDWAMGWRGYIDGAIERGGLAAKEVSEEVFSSKI
;
A
#
# COMPACT_ATOMS: atom_id res chain seq x y z
N MET A 1 -21.26 -6.11 13.29
CA MET A 1 -21.84 -7.10 12.35
C MET A 1 -20.81 -7.66 11.36
N THR A 2 -19.80 -6.92 10.93
CA THR A 2 -18.79 -7.39 9.96
C THR A 2 -17.69 -8.31 10.52
N GLU A 3 -17.47 -8.29 11.83
CA GLU A 3 -16.40 -9.10 12.45
C GLU A 3 -16.58 -10.60 12.20
N LYS A 4 -17.80 -11.15 12.33
CA LYS A 4 -18.05 -12.57 12.07
C LYS A 4 -17.64 -12.97 10.66
N ALA A 5 -18.04 -12.18 9.66
CA ALA A 5 -17.72 -12.44 8.26
C ALA A 5 -16.22 -12.35 7.97
N PHE A 6 -15.55 -11.34 8.53
CA PHE A 6 -14.10 -11.18 8.37
C PHE A 6 -13.32 -12.31 9.06
N ARG A 7 -13.73 -12.71 10.26
CA ARG A 7 -13.17 -13.87 10.96
C ARG A 7 -13.33 -15.14 10.13
N LYS A 8 -14.51 -15.37 9.53
CA LYS A 8 -14.74 -16.51 8.63
C LYS A 8 -13.88 -16.43 7.37
N LEU A 9 -13.69 -15.25 6.79
CA LEU A 9 -12.79 -15.04 5.66
C LEU A 9 -11.37 -15.50 5.98
N CYS A 10 -10.84 -15.12 7.15
CA CYS A 10 -9.47 -15.43 7.58
C CYS A 10 -9.31 -16.80 8.27
N ASP A 11 -10.39 -17.45 8.70
CA ASP A 11 -10.36 -18.77 9.34
C ASP A 11 -10.20 -19.89 8.31
N VAL A 12 -8.98 -20.00 7.81
CA VAL A 12 -8.59 -20.92 6.73
C VAL A 12 -8.12 -22.29 7.23
N ASP A 13 -7.86 -22.41 8.53
CA ASP A 13 -7.30 -23.59 9.20
C ASP A 13 -8.07 -24.00 10.47
N GLY A 14 -9.22 -23.39 10.74
CA GLY A 14 -9.98 -23.58 11.97
C GLY A 14 -9.32 -22.96 13.21
N LYS A 15 -8.23 -22.21 13.02
CA LYS A 15 -7.44 -21.53 14.05
C LYS A 15 -7.16 -20.07 13.67
N LEU A 16 -8.08 -19.46 12.92
CA LEU A 16 -8.04 -18.07 12.46
C LEU A 16 -6.79 -17.74 11.61
N GLY A 17 -6.17 -18.72 10.96
CA GLY A 17 -4.96 -18.54 10.15
C GLY A 17 -3.65 -18.72 10.93
N ARG A 18 -3.69 -19.06 12.23
CA ARG A 18 -2.49 -19.19 13.07
C ARG A 18 -1.60 -20.38 12.70
N GLU A 19 -2.14 -21.45 12.13
CA GLU A 19 -1.32 -22.54 11.61
C GLU A 19 -0.76 -22.19 10.24
N VAL A 20 -1.56 -21.56 9.39
CA VAL A 20 -1.16 -21.20 8.03
C VAL A 20 -0.10 -20.10 8.01
N MET A 21 -0.20 -19.09 8.88
CA MET A 21 0.72 -17.95 8.91
C MET A 21 1.22 -17.61 10.32
N PRO A 22 1.89 -18.55 11.03
CA PRO A 22 2.30 -18.36 12.42
C PRO A 22 3.32 -17.22 12.61
N LEU A 23 4.12 -16.95 11.58
CA LEU A 23 5.19 -15.94 11.57
C LEU A 23 4.92 -14.93 10.45
N PRO A 24 4.06 -13.92 10.64
CA PRO A 24 3.66 -13.01 9.56
C PRO A 24 4.80 -12.09 9.06
N HIS A 25 5.91 -11.99 9.80
CA HIS A 25 7.14 -11.33 9.36
C HIS A 25 8.08 -12.26 8.57
N ASP A 26 7.72 -13.53 8.42
CA ASP A 26 8.28 -14.47 7.46
C ASP A 26 7.12 -15.16 6.72
N PRO A 27 6.44 -14.44 5.80
CA PRO A 27 5.18 -14.89 5.22
C PRO A 27 5.30 -16.20 4.42
N HIS A 28 6.51 -16.63 4.07
CA HIS A 28 6.76 -17.86 3.33
C HIS A 28 7.24 -19.02 4.23
N PHE A 29 7.36 -18.81 5.54
CA PHE A 29 7.81 -19.80 6.52
C PHE A 29 7.04 -21.12 6.42
N ASN A 30 5.71 -21.05 6.37
CA ASN A 30 4.87 -22.23 6.23
C ASN A 30 4.49 -22.46 4.75
N PRO A 31 4.97 -23.53 4.11
CA PRO A 31 4.65 -23.82 2.71
C PRO A 31 3.16 -24.06 2.45
N LYS A 32 2.36 -24.41 3.48
CA LYS A 32 0.90 -24.52 3.37
C LYS A 32 0.23 -23.19 3.01
N ALA A 33 0.87 -22.05 3.34
CA ALA A 33 0.35 -20.72 3.01
C ALA A 33 0.27 -20.47 1.50
N LYS A 34 1.09 -21.17 0.70
CA LYS A 34 1.07 -21.09 -0.77
C LYS A 34 -0.27 -21.50 -1.37
N ALA A 35 -1.03 -22.39 -0.75
CA ALA A 35 -2.36 -22.76 -1.25
C ALA A 35 -3.35 -21.58 -1.23
N TRP A 36 -3.25 -20.74 -0.20
CA TRP A 36 -4.10 -19.56 -0.02
C TRP A 36 -3.65 -18.37 -0.87
N GLU A 37 -2.37 -18.33 -1.24
CA GLU A 37 -1.82 -17.31 -2.13
C GLU A 37 -2.22 -17.48 -3.60
N LYS A 38 -2.61 -18.70 -3.99
CA LYS A 38 -3.22 -18.97 -5.29
C LYS A 38 -4.62 -18.38 -5.44
N MET A 39 -5.26 -18.00 -4.32
CA MET A 39 -6.65 -17.59 -4.31
C MET A 39 -6.81 -16.09 -4.48
N SER A 40 -7.83 -15.70 -5.24
CA SER A 40 -8.36 -14.35 -5.18
C SER A 40 -9.29 -14.16 -3.99
N VAL A 41 -9.52 -12.90 -3.64
CA VAL A 41 -10.50 -12.50 -2.62
C VAL A 41 -11.90 -12.97 -3.01
N ALA A 42 -12.28 -12.83 -4.27
CA ALA A 42 -13.57 -13.31 -4.78
C ALA A 42 -13.75 -14.82 -4.54
N GLN A 43 -12.73 -15.62 -4.89
CA GLN A 43 -12.75 -17.07 -4.65
C GLN A 43 -12.90 -17.41 -3.17
N ARG A 44 -12.24 -16.66 -2.28
CA ARG A 44 -12.36 -16.91 -0.84
C ARG A 44 -13.73 -16.48 -0.29
N LEU A 45 -14.29 -15.38 -0.77
CA LEU A 45 -15.64 -14.95 -0.42
C LEU A 45 -16.69 -15.99 -0.81
N ASP A 46 -16.57 -16.59 -2.00
CA ASP A 46 -17.49 -17.63 -2.44
C ASP A 46 -17.41 -18.90 -1.57
N GLN A 47 -16.22 -19.26 -1.07
CA GLN A 47 -16.08 -20.39 -0.15
C GLN A 47 -16.81 -20.20 1.17
N ILE A 48 -16.91 -18.96 1.67
CA ILE A 48 -17.57 -18.68 2.96
C ILE A 48 -19.02 -18.25 2.82
N ARG A 49 -19.53 -18.07 1.59
CA ARG A 49 -20.85 -17.48 1.33
C ARG A 49 -21.99 -18.20 2.06
N HIS A 50 -21.90 -19.52 2.20
CA HIS A 50 -22.92 -20.33 2.89
C HIS A 50 -22.90 -20.19 4.42
N ASP A 51 -21.84 -19.63 5.01
CA ASP A 51 -21.67 -19.44 6.46
C ASP A 51 -22.04 -18.03 6.94
N VAL A 52 -22.38 -17.13 6.01
CA VAL A 52 -22.67 -15.71 6.27
C VAL A 52 -23.98 -15.30 5.60
N THR A 53 -24.60 -14.25 6.12
CA THR A 53 -25.78 -13.63 5.51
C THR A 53 -25.39 -12.75 4.32
N GLU A 54 -26.36 -12.42 3.47
CA GLU A 54 -26.14 -11.50 2.34
C GLU A 54 -25.70 -10.10 2.81
N ASP A 55 -26.22 -9.61 3.94
CA ASP A 55 -25.78 -8.34 4.53
C ASP A 55 -24.33 -8.41 5.02
N GLU A 56 -23.96 -9.51 5.70
CA GLU A 56 -22.60 -9.75 6.19
C GLU A 56 -21.58 -9.80 5.03
N ILE A 57 -21.89 -10.52 3.95
CA ILE A 57 -20.96 -10.63 2.82
C ILE A 57 -20.89 -9.34 2.01
N THR A 58 -22.01 -8.64 1.81
CA THR A 58 -22.05 -7.36 1.10
C THR A 58 -21.24 -6.29 1.84
N LEU A 59 -21.37 -6.21 3.16
CA LEU A 59 -20.57 -5.29 3.98
C LEU A 59 -19.08 -5.66 3.98
N LEU A 60 -18.76 -6.96 4.01
CA LEU A 60 -17.37 -7.42 3.91
C LEU A 60 -16.78 -7.07 2.54
N GLN A 61 -17.54 -7.26 1.46
CA GLN A 61 -17.14 -6.88 0.10
C GLN A 61 -16.83 -5.38 0.00
N ALA A 62 -17.73 -4.52 0.47
CA ALA A 62 -17.51 -3.07 0.49
C ALA A 62 -16.20 -2.67 1.22
N ARG A 63 -15.93 -3.28 2.37
CA ARG A 63 -14.70 -3.04 3.15
C ARG A 63 -13.45 -3.51 2.41
N LEU A 64 -13.46 -4.72 1.86
CA LEU A 64 -12.32 -5.24 1.10
C LEU A 64 -12.05 -4.39 -0.14
N SER A 65 -13.09 -3.87 -0.82
CA SER A 65 -12.93 -2.93 -1.93
C SER A 65 -12.16 -1.67 -1.55
N SER A 66 -12.38 -1.11 -0.34
CA SER A 66 -11.61 0.04 0.13
C SER A 66 -10.12 -0.24 0.36
N ILE A 67 -9.77 -1.51 0.59
CA ILE A 67 -8.40 -1.94 0.88
C ILE A 67 -7.63 -2.32 -0.40
N TYR A 68 -8.27 -2.99 -1.35
CA TYR A 68 -7.59 -3.48 -2.55
C TYR A 68 -7.50 -2.45 -3.67
N GLY A 69 -8.49 -1.55 -3.77
CA GLY A 69 -8.56 -0.59 -4.89
C GLY A 69 -8.56 -1.25 -6.28
N ALA A 70 -9.01 -2.51 -6.36
CA ALA A 70 -9.04 -3.36 -7.54
C ALA A 70 -10.25 -4.32 -7.47
N ASP A 71 -10.57 -4.94 -8.61
CA ASP A 71 -11.60 -5.99 -8.66
C ASP A 71 -11.18 -7.20 -7.82
N MET A 72 -12.13 -7.80 -7.10
CA MET A 72 -11.85 -8.87 -6.13
C MET A 72 -11.36 -10.18 -6.76
N ASP A 73 -11.60 -10.39 -8.05
CA ASP A 73 -11.09 -11.52 -8.83
C ASP A 73 -9.59 -11.38 -9.14
N LYS A 74 -9.09 -10.13 -9.20
CA LYS A 74 -7.67 -9.80 -9.39
C LYS A 74 -6.93 -9.63 -8.08
N ALA A 75 -7.64 -9.38 -6.98
CA ALA A 75 -7.08 -9.19 -5.64
C ALA A 75 -6.61 -10.51 -5.01
N GLY A 76 -5.32 -10.62 -4.65
CA GLY A 76 -4.79 -11.78 -3.94
C GLY A 76 -5.26 -11.82 -2.48
N PHE A 77 -5.87 -12.93 -2.05
CA PHE A 77 -6.35 -13.09 -0.68
C PHE A 77 -5.20 -13.12 0.36
N PHE A 78 -4.01 -13.53 -0.06
CA PHE A 78 -2.84 -13.69 0.81
C PHE A 78 -2.50 -12.44 1.64
N ASP A 79 -2.61 -11.25 1.06
CA ASP A 79 -2.29 -10.00 1.76
C ASP A 79 -3.29 -9.70 2.88
N VAL A 80 -4.57 -10.02 2.71
CA VAL A 80 -5.58 -9.91 3.78
C VAL A 80 -5.27 -10.87 4.92
N LEU A 81 -4.91 -12.12 4.61
CA LEU A 81 -4.53 -13.10 5.63
C LEU A 81 -3.28 -12.65 6.40
N ARG A 82 -2.31 -12.03 5.70
CA ARG A 82 -1.12 -11.45 6.32
C ARG A 82 -1.43 -10.28 7.23
N TRP A 83 -2.24 -9.33 6.79
CA TRP A 83 -2.63 -8.20 7.63
C TRP A 83 -3.40 -8.65 8.86
N TRP A 84 -4.29 -9.62 8.70
CA TRP A 84 -4.98 -10.27 9.81
C TRP A 84 -4.01 -10.88 10.83
N ALA A 85 -3.00 -11.61 10.36
CA ALA A 85 -1.97 -12.20 11.22
C ALA A 85 -1.08 -11.14 11.90
N LEU A 86 -0.71 -10.06 11.19
CA LEU A 86 0.04 -8.93 11.75
C LEU A 86 -0.77 -8.18 12.82
N GLY A 87 -2.08 -8.03 12.62
CA GLY A 87 -3.04 -7.49 13.59
C GLY A 87 -3.43 -8.46 14.71
N GLY A 88 -2.60 -9.48 14.97
CA GLY A 88 -2.80 -10.40 16.10
C GLY A 88 -3.96 -11.38 15.95
N TYR A 89 -4.46 -11.58 14.73
CA TYR A 89 -5.60 -12.45 14.41
C TYR A 89 -6.90 -11.99 15.09
N THR A 90 -7.09 -10.68 15.17
CA THR A 90 -8.29 -10.05 15.75
C THR A 90 -8.69 -8.83 14.91
N MET A 91 -9.97 -8.47 14.95
CA MET A 91 -10.43 -7.24 14.28
C MET A 91 -9.88 -6.00 14.97
N ASP A 92 -9.89 -6.00 16.32
CA ASP A 92 -9.37 -4.89 17.12
C ASP A 92 -7.90 -4.62 16.79
N GLY A 93 -7.06 -5.66 16.80
CA GLY A 93 -5.65 -5.50 16.46
C GLY A 93 -5.42 -5.05 15.02
N LEU A 94 -6.26 -5.45 14.05
CA LEU A 94 -6.18 -4.93 12.69
C LEU A 94 -6.53 -3.43 12.63
N TYR A 95 -7.53 -2.98 13.39
CA TYR A 95 -7.92 -1.56 13.45
C TYR A 95 -6.91 -0.70 14.19
N GLU A 96 -6.48 -1.13 15.38
CA GLU A 96 -5.50 -0.43 16.22
C GLU A 96 -4.18 -0.19 15.47
N THR A 97 -3.77 -1.15 14.64
CA THR A 97 -2.51 -1.07 13.88
C THR A 97 -2.65 -0.41 12.51
N GLY A 98 -3.82 -0.49 11.88
CA GLY A 98 -4.03 -0.03 10.50
C GLY A 98 -4.70 1.33 10.36
N ASP A 99 -5.74 1.61 11.17
CA ASP A 99 -6.72 2.66 10.87
C ASP A 99 -7.05 3.59 12.06
N GLU A 100 -6.72 3.22 13.29
CA GLU A 100 -7.17 3.95 14.49
C GLU A 100 -6.40 5.25 14.75
N PHE A 101 -5.08 5.22 14.59
CA PHE A 101 -4.21 6.33 14.97
C PHE A 101 -3.66 7.07 13.75
N LYS A 102 -3.65 8.40 13.86
CA LYS A 102 -2.97 9.29 12.92
C LYS A 102 -2.20 10.36 13.68
N LEU A 103 -1.16 10.89 13.01
CA LEU A 103 -0.33 11.92 13.61
C LEU A 103 -1.07 13.27 13.61
N PRO A 104 -1.16 13.96 14.77
CA PRO A 104 -1.86 15.24 14.86
C PRO A 104 -1.24 16.32 13.96
N THR A 105 0.06 16.22 13.69
CA THR A 105 0.82 17.15 12.82
C THR A 105 0.91 16.70 11.36
N GLY A 106 0.26 15.58 11.00
CA GLY A 106 0.30 15.00 9.66
C GLY A 106 1.62 14.29 9.32
N GLN A 107 1.57 13.44 8.28
CA GLN A 107 2.70 12.59 7.86
C GLN A 107 3.90 13.39 7.34
N SER A 108 3.67 14.56 6.73
CA SER A 108 4.77 15.43 6.28
C SER A 108 5.65 15.88 7.44
N SER A 109 5.08 16.17 8.62
CA SER A 109 5.86 16.54 9.80
C SER A 109 6.73 15.38 10.30
N PHE A 110 6.24 14.15 10.23
CA PHE A 110 7.03 12.96 10.54
C PHE A 110 8.16 12.73 9.54
N ALA A 111 7.88 12.86 8.24
CA ALA A 111 8.92 12.78 7.20
C ALA A 111 10.01 13.85 7.37
N ARG A 112 9.64 15.06 7.83
CA ARG A 112 10.60 16.14 8.12
C ARG A 112 11.56 15.79 9.25
N CYS A 113 11.15 15.01 10.24
CA CYS A 113 12.06 14.56 11.30
C CYS A 113 13.28 13.82 10.72
N PHE A 114 13.07 12.86 9.80
CA PHE A 114 14.16 12.13 9.16
C PHE A 114 15.03 13.04 8.29
N PHE A 115 14.41 13.91 7.49
CA PHE A 115 15.14 14.83 6.61
C PHE A 115 16.01 15.80 7.41
N ASP A 116 15.45 16.42 8.45
CA ASP A 116 16.14 17.42 9.26
C ASP A 116 17.26 16.78 10.10
N GLU A 117 17.08 15.54 10.57
CA GLU A 117 18.15 14.75 11.21
C GLU A 117 19.31 14.49 10.24
N ALA A 118 19.01 13.98 9.04
CA ALA A 118 20.02 13.72 8.02
C ALA A 118 20.74 15.02 7.60
N LEU A 119 20.01 16.12 7.45
CA LEU A 119 20.59 17.43 7.09
C LEU A 119 21.55 17.96 8.15
N LYS A 120 21.24 17.77 9.45
CA LYS A 120 22.11 18.20 10.57
C LYS A 120 23.47 17.52 10.57
N THR A 121 23.60 16.34 9.95
CA THR A 121 24.89 15.65 9.82
C THR A 121 25.88 16.37 8.91
N GLN A 122 25.41 17.32 8.08
CA GLN A 122 26.16 17.97 7.00
C GLN A 122 26.71 16.99 5.94
N ASN A 123 26.26 15.73 5.95
CA ASN A 123 26.63 14.69 4.99
C ASN A 123 25.49 14.35 4.01
N LEU A 124 24.41 15.13 4.01
CA LEU A 124 23.29 14.99 3.07
C LEU A 124 23.43 15.99 1.91
N ALA A 125 23.62 15.46 0.70
CA ALA A 125 23.35 16.18 -0.54
C ALA A 125 22.02 15.68 -1.13
N TYR A 126 21.21 16.58 -1.67
CA TYR A 126 19.88 16.24 -2.20
C TYR A 126 19.55 17.05 -3.46
N SER A 127 18.70 16.46 -4.31
CA SER A 127 18.13 17.12 -5.49
C SER A 127 16.67 16.70 -5.65
N PHE A 128 15.74 17.64 -5.42
CA PHE A 128 14.31 17.44 -5.68
C PHE A 128 13.99 17.74 -7.15
N ASN A 129 12.79 17.38 -7.62
CA ASN A 129 12.36 17.58 -9.01
C ASN A 129 13.34 16.99 -10.04
N THR A 130 14.03 15.90 -9.67
CA THR A 130 15.03 15.22 -10.51
C THR A 130 14.59 13.77 -10.66
N ALA A 131 13.97 13.44 -11.80
CA ALA A 131 13.56 12.07 -12.08
C ALA A 131 14.77 11.22 -12.49
N ALA A 132 14.95 10.06 -11.87
CA ALA A 132 15.96 9.09 -12.31
C ALA A 132 15.43 8.36 -13.56
N GLU A 133 16.05 8.61 -14.71
CA GLU A 133 15.69 8.00 -15.99
C GLU A 133 16.64 6.87 -16.36
N THR A 134 17.92 6.98 -15.96
CA THR A 134 18.96 6.00 -16.28
C THR A 134 19.79 5.65 -15.05
N ILE A 135 20.05 4.36 -14.84
CA ILE A 135 20.87 3.84 -13.74
C ILE A 135 21.86 2.85 -14.33
N GLU A 136 23.15 3.15 -14.23
CA GLU A 136 24.22 2.34 -14.80
C GLU A 136 25.13 1.79 -13.70
N ASP A 137 25.21 0.48 -13.53
CA ASP A 137 26.19 -0.19 -12.67
C ASP A 137 27.45 -0.53 -13.47
N LYS A 138 28.56 0.12 -13.11
CA LYS A 138 29.88 -0.07 -13.73
C LYS A 138 30.73 -1.13 -13.01
N GLY A 139 30.19 -1.79 -11.99
CA GLY A 139 30.85 -2.84 -11.21
C GLY A 139 31.62 -2.33 -9.99
N ASP A 140 32.23 -1.14 -10.08
CA ASP A 140 32.88 -0.44 -8.96
C ASP A 140 32.05 0.72 -8.41
N ARG A 141 31.20 1.33 -9.26
CA ARG A 141 30.29 2.43 -8.94
C ARG A 141 28.97 2.32 -9.71
N VAL A 142 27.97 3.06 -9.25
CA VAL A 142 26.69 3.28 -9.94
C VAL A 142 26.60 4.74 -10.39
N ILE A 143 26.08 4.97 -11.59
CA ILE A 143 25.87 6.29 -12.18
C ILE A 143 24.38 6.49 -12.45
N VAL A 144 23.79 7.56 -11.91
CA VAL A 144 22.39 7.94 -12.15
C VAL A 144 22.34 9.17 -13.07
N ASN A 145 21.53 9.08 -14.13
CA ASN A 145 21.37 10.11 -15.16
C ASN A 145 22.68 10.64 -15.75
N GLN A 146 23.77 9.85 -15.78
CA GLN A 146 25.11 10.27 -16.23
C GLN A 146 25.80 11.37 -15.38
N HIS A 147 25.19 11.82 -14.28
CA HIS A 147 25.70 12.95 -13.48
C HIS A 147 26.06 12.56 -12.05
N TRP A 148 25.32 11.63 -11.44
CA TRP A 148 25.47 11.30 -10.02
C TRP A 148 26.17 9.97 -9.86
N GLU A 149 27.37 9.97 -9.31
CA GLU A 149 28.15 8.75 -9.06
C GLU A 149 28.19 8.38 -7.58
N ALA A 150 28.04 7.09 -7.29
CA ALA A 150 28.15 6.56 -5.93
C ALA A 150 28.72 5.15 -5.91
N LYS A 151 29.33 4.74 -4.79
CA LYS A 151 29.83 3.36 -4.60
C LYS A 151 28.69 2.33 -4.55
N ARG A 152 27.51 2.73 -4.09
CA ARG A 152 26.29 1.93 -3.96
C ARG A 152 25.09 2.82 -4.24
N LEU A 153 24.01 2.22 -4.75
CA LEU A 153 22.72 2.88 -4.90
C LEU A 153 21.67 2.12 -4.08
N ILE A 154 20.89 2.83 -3.28
CA ILE A 154 19.63 2.32 -2.73
C ILE A 154 18.51 2.83 -3.64
N CYS A 155 17.91 1.91 -4.40
CA CYS A 155 16.77 2.19 -5.27
C CYS A 155 15.47 1.95 -4.50
N THR A 156 14.72 3.04 -4.26
CA THR A 156 13.45 3.01 -3.53
C THR A 156 12.24 3.26 -4.42
N LEU A 157 12.39 3.12 -5.74
CA LEU A 157 11.29 3.27 -6.68
C LEU A 157 10.16 2.28 -6.35
N PRO A 158 8.87 2.70 -6.43
CA PRO A 158 7.75 1.77 -6.38
C PRO A 158 7.87 0.68 -7.44
N LEU A 159 7.27 -0.48 -7.17
CA LEU A 159 7.24 -1.62 -8.08
C LEU A 159 6.75 -1.22 -9.48
N ASN A 160 5.66 -0.45 -9.55
CA ASN A 160 5.05 0.02 -10.79
C ASN A 160 5.90 1.07 -11.54
N LEU A 161 7.06 1.48 -11.01
CA LEU A 161 8.02 2.36 -11.68
C LEU A 161 9.28 1.66 -12.17
N LEU A 162 9.55 0.42 -11.73
CA LEU A 162 10.80 -0.25 -12.06
C LEU A 162 10.97 -0.46 -13.57
N GLU A 163 9.89 -0.69 -14.31
CA GLU A 163 9.92 -0.85 -15.77
C GLU A 163 10.10 0.47 -16.54
N HIS A 164 9.96 1.62 -15.87
CA HIS A 164 10.04 2.95 -16.49
C HIS A 164 11.40 3.63 -16.36
N VAL A 165 12.35 2.96 -15.70
CA VAL A 165 13.73 3.43 -15.55
C VAL A 165 14.66 2.51 -16.33
N ARG A 166 15.60 3.09 -17.08
CA ARG A 166 16.57 2.31 -17.85
C ARG A 166 17.73 1.88 -16.95
N PHE A 167 17.82 0.58 -16.68
CA PHE A 167 18.95 -0.02 -15.99
C PHE A 167 19.99 -0.56 -16.97
N GLU A 168 21.27 -0.33 -16.71
CA GLU A 168 22.40 -0.90 -17.46
C GLU A 168 23.41 -1.53 -16.48
N PRO A 169 23.66 -2.86 -16.52
CA PRO A 169 22.97 -3.83 -17.35
C PRO A 169 21.46 -3.89 -17.01
N PRO A 170 20.60 -4.35 -17.95
CA PRO A 170 19.16 -4.48 -17.71
C PRO A 170 18.86 -5.26 -16.43
N LEU A 171 17.74 -4.94 -15.77
CA LEU A 171 17.27 -5.74 -14.65
C LEU A 171 17.12 -7.20 -15.09
N SER A 172 17.45 -8.14 -14.21
CA SER A 172 17.30 -9.56 -14.49
C SER A 172 15.90 -9.89 -15.01
N ALA A 173 15.78 -10.86 -15.92
CA ALA A 173 14.49 -11.23 -16.52
C ALA A 173 13.41 -11.53 -15.45
N ALA A 174 13.79 -12.16 -14.34
CA ALA A 174 12.87 -12.43 -13.23
C ALA A 174 12.37 -11.15 -12.52
N LYS A 175 13.25 -10.16 -12.32
CA LYS A 175 12.87 -8.87 -11.72
C LYS A 175 12.02 -8.04 -12.68
N MET A 176 12.35 -8.05 -13.97
CA MET A 176 11.49 -7.43 -14.99
C MET A 176 10.13 -8.12 -15.06
N ALA A 177 10.06 -9.45 -14.99
CA ALA A 177 8.78 -10.17 -14.99
C ALA A 177 7.92 -9.78 -13.77
N ALA A 178 8.52 -9.65 -12.59
CA ALA A 178 7.83 -9.12 -11.41
C ALA A 178 7.35 -7.68 -11.62
N ALA A 179 8.18 -6.82 -12.21
CA ALA A 179 7.82 -5.43 -12.48
C ALA A 179 6.74 -5.24 -13.57
N THR A 180 6.56 -6.19 -14.49
CA THR A 180 5.80 -6.00 -15.75
C THR A 180 4.45 -6.75 -15.84
N ARG A 181 3.92 -7.30 -14.75
CA ARG A 181 2.62 -8.02 -14.74
C ARG A 181 1.99 -8.02 -13.36
N PRO A 182 0.67 -7.89 -13.23
CA PRO A 182 0.00 -6.67 -12.77
C PRO A 182 0.46 -6.11 -11.40
N GLY A 183 1.61 -6.54 -10.88
CA GLY A 183 2.48 -5.84 -9.95
C GLY A 183 1.74 -5.51 -8.66
N ASN A 184 1.86 -4.24 -8.27
CA ASN A 184 0.93 -3.66 -7.33
C ASN A 184 -0.38 -3.32 -8.07
N ILE A 185 -1.45 -4.04 -7.74
CA ILE A 185 -2.76 -3.91 -8.40
C ILE A 185 -3.62 -2.77 -7.85
N ASN A 186 -3.19 -2.09 -6.79
CA ASN A 186 -4.05 -1.13 -6.10
C ASN A 186 -4.11 0.21 -6.84
N HIS A 187 -5.27 0.47 -7.45
CA HIS A 187 -5.57 1.71 -8.15
C HIS A 187 -6.77 2.45 -7.55
N GLY A 188 -7.00 2.28 -6.24
CA GLY A 188 -8.09 2.91 -5.52
C GLY A 188 -7.97 4.43 -5.40
N ALA A 189 -9.11 5.10 -5.29
CA ALA A 189 -9.22 6.52 -4.98
C ALA A 189 -9.30 6.74 -3.46
N LYS A 190 -8.67 7.81 -2.98
CA LYS A 190 -8.83 8.34 -1.62
C LYS A 190 -9.13 9.82 -1.68
N VAL A 191 -10.25 10.23 -1.10
CA VAL A 191 -10.74 11.60 -1.16
C VAL A 191 -11.10 12.08 0.24
N HIS A 192 -10.69 13.30 0.56
CA HIS A 192 -11.00 13.97 1.82
C HIS A 192 -12.05 15.05 1.56
N LEU A 193 -13.11 15.03 2.37
CA LEU A 193 -14.21 15.98 2.30
C LEU A 193 -14.30 16.75 3.62
N GLU A 194 -14.44 18.05 3.54
CA GLU A 194 -14.91 18.85 4.66
C GLU A 194 -16.41 19.05 4.52
N VAL A 195 -17.18 18.51 5.46
CA VAL A 195 -18.65 18.53 5.46
C VAL A 195 -19.13 19.46 6.57
N GLN A 196 -20.12 20.31 6.28
CA GLN A 196 -20.70 21.24 7.23
C GLN A 196 -21.20 20.55 8.51
N GLY A 197 -20.85 21.12 9.67
CA GLY A 197 -21.31 20.64 10.97
C GLY A 197 -20.61 19.37 11.47
N ASP A 198 -21.07 18.82 12.59
CA ASP A 198 -20.42 17.74 13.35
C ASP A 198 -21.18 16.41 13.34
N ALA A 199 -22.39 16.37 12.78
CA ALA A 199 -23.27 15.21 12.79
C ALA A 199 -22.67 13.94 12.16
N LEU A 200 -21.71 14.09 11.24
CA LEU A 200 -21.04 12.97 10.59
C LEU A 200 -19.76 12.53 11.28
N ARG A 201 -19.39 13.11 12.43
CA ARG A 201 -18.13 12.77 13.13
C ARG A 201 -18.07 11.30 13.54
N SER A 202 -19.19 10.71 13.95
CA SER A 202 -19.32 9.30 14.33
C SER A 202 -20.00 8.45 13.24
N TRP A 203 -20.15 8.99 12.03
CA TRP A 203 -20.79 8.31 10.91
C TRP A 203 -19.78 7.47 10.14
N SER A 204 -20.25 6.33 9.63
CA SER A 204 -19.51 5.48 8.70
C SER A 204 -20.48 4.84 7.71
N SER A 205 -19.99 4.55 6.51
CA SER A 205 -20.75 3.91 5.44
C SER A 205 -19.88 2.90 4.70
N ALA A 206 -20.56 1.93 4.12
CA ALA A 206 -19.99 0.94 3.22
C ALA A 206 -21.03 0.67 2.12
N SER A 207 -20.60 0.60 0.87
CA SER A 207 -21.48 0.41 -0.29
C SER A 207 -20.89 -0.60 -1.26
N PHE A 208 -21.75 -1.53 -1.69
CA PHE A 208 -21.45 -2.52 -2.71
C PHE A 208 -22.72 -2.80 -3.53
N PRO A 209 -22.64 -3.03 -4.86
CA PRO A 209 -21.44 -3.00 -5.70
C PRO A 209 -20.80 -1.62 -5.77
N VAL A 210 -19.48 -1.59 -6.02
CA VAL A 210 -18.73 -0.33 -6.10
C VAL A 210 -19.06 0.37 -7.42
N THR A 211 -19.80 1.48 -7.33
CA THR A 211 -20.04 2.37 -8.47
C THR A 211 -18.94 3.43 -8.58
N ARG A 212 -18.51 3.97 -7.43
CA ARG A 212 -17.30 4.77 -7.28
C ARG A 212 -16.84 4.78 -5.83
N ALA A 213 -17.56 5.46 -4.93
CA ALA A 213 -17.29 5.46 -3.50
C ALA A 213 -17.79 4.15 -2.88
N CYS A 214 -16.92 3.42 -2.19
CA CYS A 214 -17.27 2.15 -1.55
C CYS A 214 -17.28 2.23 -0.01
N SER A 215 -16.61 3.23 0.57
CA SER A 215 -16.55 3.45 2.00
C SER A 215 -16.31 4.93 2.29
N ALA A 216 -16.99 5.48 3.30
CA ALA A 216 -16.72 6.82 3.79
C ALA A 216 -17.06 6.93 5.27
N PHE A 217 -16.24 7.66 6.05
CA PHE A 217 -16.45 7.81 7.49
C PHE A 217 -15.86 9.12 8.04
N GLY A 218 -16.40 9.57 9.17
CA GLY A 218 -15.92 10.73 9.91
C GLY A 218 -14.54 10.47 10.53
N ASP A 219 -13.53 11.13 9.99
CA ASP A 219 -12.12 10.97 10.38
C ASP A 219 -11.67 12.07 11.36
N GLY A 220 -12.35 13.21 11.41
CA GLY A 220 -11.98 14.27 12.35
C GLY A 220 -12.91 15.47 12.33
N THR A 221 -12.48 16.53 13.02
CA THR A 221 -13.17 17.82 13.07
C THR A 221 -12.16 18.90 12.68
N THR A 222 -12.52 19.75 11.72
CA THR A 222 -11.67 20.86 11.28
C THR A 222 -11.73 22.00 12.30
N ALA A 223 -10.80 22.96 12.20
CA ALA A 223 -10.81 24.17 13.03
C ALA A 223 -12.10 25.03 12.88
N ARG A 224 -12.89 24.79 11.84
CA ARG A 224 -14.20 25.45 11.63
C ARG A 224 -15.37 24.72 12.29
N GLY A 225 -15.12 23.65 13.04
CA GLY A 225 -16.16 22.81 13.63
C GLY A 225 -16.86 21.89 12.61
N ASN A 226 -16.34 21.79 11.39
CA ASN A 226 -16.88 20.92 10.35
C ASN A 226 -16.32 19.50 10.47
N THR A 227 -17.06 18.50 10.00
CA THR A 227 -16.61 17.12 9.97
C THR A 227 -15.65 16.93 8.81
N HIS A 228 -14.47 16.37 9.08
CA HIS A 228 -13.61 15.81 8.05
C HIS A 228 -14.05 14.37 7.79
N VAL A 229 -14.55 14.09 6.59
CA VAL A 229 -14.86 12.75 6.10
C VAL A 229 -13.72 12.28 5.19
N VAL A 230 -13.28 11.04 5.37
CA VAL A 230 -12.41 10.35 4.40
C VAL A 230 -13.25 9.31 3.65
N SER A 231 -13.05 9.23 2.33
CA SER A 231 -13.74 8.30 1.44
C SER A 231 -12.75 7.53 0.59
N PHE A 232 -13.05 6.25 0.38
CA PHE A 232 -12.31 5.32 -0.47
C PHE A 232 -13.21 4.84 -1.61
N GLY A 233 -12.60 4.54 -2.76
CA GLY A 233 -13.37 4.13 -3.94
C GLY A 233 -12.53 3.78 -5.15
N ALA A 234 -13.14 3.86 -6.33
CA ALA A 234 -12.49 3.71 -7.62
C ALA A 234 -12.14 5.08 -8.24
N ASN A 235 -11.02 5.12 -8.95
CA ASN A 235 -10.67 6.26 -9.80
C ASN A 235 -11.49 6.22 -11.10
N LYS A 236 -11.79 7.41 -11.63
CA LYS A 236 -12.36 7.63 -12.96
C LYS A 236 -11.51 8.71 -13.65
N SER A 237 -11.52 8.75 -14.97
CA SER A 237 -10.79 9.77 -15.74
C SER A 237 -11.71 10.94 -16.05
N PHE A 238 -11.24 12.15 -15.77
CA PHE A 238 -11.93 13.40 -16.09
C PHE A 238 -10.97 14.39 -16.75
N PRO A 239 -11.47 15.25 -17.66
CA PRO A 239 -10.65 16.31 -18.26
C PRO A 239 -10.08 17.30 -17.23
N THR A 240 -10.82 17.57 -16.15
CA THR A 240 -10.43 18.55 -15.13
C THR A 240 -10.56 18.00 -13.70
N PRO A 241 -9.71 18.43 -12.76
CA PRO A 241 -9.87 18.11 -11.34
C PRO A 241 -11.24 18.55 -10.76
N GLU A 242 -11.82 19.63 -11.26
CA GLU A 242 -13.11 20.14 -10.79
C GLU A 242 -14.28 19.21 -11.16
N GLU A 243 -14.24 18.63 -12.36
CA GLU A 243 -15.20 17.61 -12.79
C GLU A 243 -15.03 16.32 -11.99
N ASP A 244 -13.78 15.91 -11.76
CA ASP A 244 -13.43 14.76 -10.95
C ASP A 244 -14.01 14.86 -9.53
N ALA A 245 -13.76 16.00 -8.86
CA ALA A 245 -14.31 16.29 -7.54
C ALA A 245 -15.83 16.33 -7.53
N ARG A 246 -16.46 16.98 -8.52
CA ARG A 246 -17.92 17.10 -8.58
C ARG A 246 -18.58 15.73 -8.71
N ASP A 247 -18.07 14.86 -9.57
CA ASP A 247 -18.59 13.50 -9.73
C ASP A 247 -18.35 12.66 -8.47
N TYR A 248 -17.16 12.74 -7.87
CA TYR A 248 -16.88 11.98 -6.64
C TYR A 248 -17.76 12.43 -5.46
N VAL A 249 -17.98 13.74 -5.31
CA VAL A 249 -18.90 14.29 -4.31
C VAL A 249 -20.34 13.83 -4.58
N ALA A 250 -20.78 13.79 -5.83
CA ALA A 250 -22.10 13.28 -6.19
C ALA A 250 -22.26 11.80 -5.81
N ASP A 251 -21.22 10.98 -5.99
CA ASP A 251 -21.21 9.58 -5.55
C ASP A 251 -21.21 9.46 -4.01
N CYS A 252 -20.46 10.30 -3.28
CA CYS A 252 -20.50 10.34 -1.81
C CYS A 252 -21.89 10.74 -1.28
N LYS A 253 -22.58 11.68 -1.95
CA LYS A 253 -23.95 12.09 -1.59
C LYS A 253 -24.99 10.98 -1.71
N ARG A 254 -24.70 9.90 -2.44
CA ARG A 254 -25.55 8.71 -2.46
C ARG A 254 -25.39 7.84 -1.21
N LEU A 255 -24.25 7.92 -0.52
CA LEU A 255 -24.03 7.24 0.76
C LEU A 255 -24.76 7.98 1.89
N HIS A 256 -24.69 9.30 1.89
CA HIS A 256 -25.41 10.18 2.81
C HIS A 256 -25.49 11.58 2.22
N ASP A 257 -26.64 12.25 2.31
CA ASP A 257 -26.74 13.64 1.87
C ASP A 257 -25.86 14.53 2.75
N MET A 258 -24.91 15.23 2.13
CA MET A 258 -23.85 15.95 2.84
C MET A 258 -23.52 17.28 2.17
N ASP A 259 -23.44 18.34 2.97
CA ASP A 259 -23.06 19.68 2.50
C ASP A 259 -21.53 19.82 2.49
N VAL A 260 -20.90 19.37 1.39
CA VAL A 260 -19.45 19.40 1.18
C VAL A 260 -18.98 20.83 0.89
N LYS A 261 -18.07 21.34 1.73
CA LYS A 261 -17.43 22.66 1.61
C LYS A 261 -16.07 22.62 0.93
N LYS A 262 -15.36 21.50 1.04
CA LYS A 262 -14.01 21.34 0.46
C LYS A 262 -13.75 19.89 0.09
N THR A 263 -13.07 19.69 -1.02
CA THR A 263 -12.58 18.38 -1.48
C THR A 263 -11.06 18.45 -1.63
N ILE A 264 -10.32 17.46 -1.12
CA ILE A 264 -8.87 17.33 -1.27
C ILE A 264 -8.57 15.87 -1.64
N TRP A 265 -7.80 15.66 -2.70
CA TRP A 265 -7.39 14.32 -3.13
C TRP A 265 -6.09 14.39 -3.93
N HIS A 266 -5.49 13.22 -4.12
CA HIS A 266 -4.38 13.00 -5.02
C HIS A 266 -4.63 11.72 -5.79
N ASN A 267 -4.50 11.76 -7.12
CA ASN A 267 -4.70 10.58 -7.95
C ASN A 267 -3.39 9.78 -8.06
N TRP A 268 -3.15 8.90 -7.08
CA TRP A 268 -1.97 8.03 -7.04
C TRP A 268 -1.85 7.09 -8.24
N SER A 269 -2.99 6.73 -8.86
CA SER A 269 -3.02 5.80 -10.00
C SER A 269 -2.44 6.40 -11.27
N THR A 270 -2.65 7.70 -11.50
CA THR A 270 -2.12 8.41 -12.68
C THR A 270 -0.88 9.25 -12.37
N ASP A 271 -0.47 9.35 -11.10
CA ASP A 271 0.78 9.99 -10.71
C ASP A 271 1.97 9.28 -11.40
N PRO A 272 2.77 10.00 -12.22
CA PRO A 272 3.90 9.40 -12.94
C PRO A 272 4.99 8.82 -12.02
N TYR A 273 5.01 9.22 -10.73
CA TYR A 273 5.95 8.80 -9.70
C TYR A 273 5.34 7.84 -8.67
N SER A 274 4.14 7.32 -8.90
CA SER A 274 3.57 6.22 -8.08
C SER A 274 2.93 5.13 -8.93
N ARG A 275 2.09 5.52 -9.91
CA ARG A 275 1.35 4.61 -10.80
C ARG A 275 0.54 3.55 -10.04
N GLY A 276 -0.02 3.92 -8.89
CA GLY A 276 -0.69 3.02 -7.96
C GLY A 276 -0.64 3.57 -6.53
N SER A 277 -1.48 3.02 -5.66
CA SER A 277 -1.52 3.33 -4.23
C SER A 277 -0.59 2.38 -3.44
N TRP A 278 -0.93 2.02 -2.20
CA TRP A 278 -0.18 1.03 -1.43
C TRP A 278 -0.17 -0.35 -2.07
N CYS A 279 0.91 -1.09 -1.85
CA CYS A 279 1.09 -2.42 -2.41
C CYS A 279 0.00 -3.40 -1.98
N MET A 280 -0.72 -3.92 -2.98
CA MET A 280 -1.49 -5.15 -2.89
C MET A 280 -1.09 -6.05 -4.05
N TYR A 281 -0.92 -7.34 -3.80
CA TYR A 281 -0.54 -8.29 -4.84
C TYR A 281 -1.74 -9.04 -5.44
N PRO A 282 -1.64 -9.48 -6.71
CA PRO A 282 -2.56 -10.45 -7.27
C PRO A 282 -2.29 -11.86 -6.70
N PRO A 283 -3.17 -12.84 -6.97
CA PRO A 283 -2.86 -14.24 -6.69
C PRO A 283 -1.56 -14.69 -7.36
N ASN A 284 -0.85 -15.66 -6.77
CA ASN A 284 0.39 -16.25 -7.29
C ASN A 284 1.58 -15.29 -7.44
N TYR A 285 1.65 -14.21 -6.67
CA TYR A 285 2.71 -13.20 -6.84
C TYR A 285 3.80 -13.24 -5.76
N SER A 286 3.43 -13.30 -4.48
CA SER A 286 4.37 -13.15 -3.36
C SER A 286 5.39 -14.28 -3.32
N PHE A 287 4.95 -15.54 -3.39
CA PHE A 287 5.86 -16.70 -3.33
C PHE A 287 6.80 -16.78 -4.54
N GLU A 288 6.39 -16.22 -5.68
CA GLU A 288 7.17 -16.23 -6.91
C GLU A 288 8.17 -15.07 -6.98
N HIS A 289 7.74 -13.87 -6.59
CA HIS A 289 8.46 -12.64 -6.93
C HIS A 289 9.10 -11.92 -5.73
N LEU A 290 8.63 -12.11 -4.50
CA LEU A 290 9.08 -11.29 -3.35
C LEU A 290 10.60 -11.35 -3.15
N SER A 291 11.18 -12.56 -3.13
CA SER A 291 12.63 -12.75 -2.96
C SER A 291 13.42 -12.13 -4.13
N THR A 292 12.89 -12.21 -5.34
CA THR A 292 13.47 -11.58 -6.55
C THR A 292 13.45 -10.06 -6.47
N LEU A 293 12.35 -9.48 -5.98
CA LEU A 293 12.21 -8.03 -5.78
C LEU A 293 13.18 -7.52 -4.73
N GLN A 294 13.35 -8.25 -3.62
CA GLN A 294 14.30 -7.93 -2.54
C GLN A 294 15.76 -8.10 -2.94
N LYS A 295 16.06 -9.02 -3.86
CA LYS A 295 17.44 -9.30 -4.28
C LYS A 295 18.08 -8.07 -4.93
N ARG A 296 19.28 -7.74 -4.48
CA ARG A 296 20.11 -6.70 -5.10
C ARG A 296 20.58 -7.11 -6.50
N GLN A 297 20.93 -6.13 -7.32
CA GLN A 297 21.59 -6.37 -8.61
C GLN A 297 22.89 -5.57 -8.66
N GLY A 298 24.01 -6.29 -8.62
CA GLY A 298 25.34 -5.69 -8.54
C GLY A 298 25.47 -4.74 -7.34
N LYS A 299 25.71 -3.45 -7.62
CA LYS A 299 25.85 -2.38 -6.61
C LYS A 299 24.53 -1.66 -6.25
N ILE A 300 23.40 -2.12 -6.79
CA ILE A 300 22.07 -1.55 -6.59
C ILE A 300 21.26 -2.41 -5.60
N LEU A 301 20.95 -1.85 -4.45
CA LEU A 301 20.05 -2.43 -3.45
C LEU A 301 18.63 -1.95 -3.70
N PHE A 302 17.65 -2.83 -3.56
CA PHE A 302 16.23 -2.48 -3.74
C PHE A 302 15.51 -2.43 -2.38
N ALA A 303 14.95 -1.28 -2.05
CA ALA A 303 14.28 -1.04 -0.78
C ALA A 303 12.98 -0.25 -0.96
N ASN A 304 11.84 -0.93 -0.91
CA ASN A 304 10.54 -0.30 -0.97
C ASN A 304 9.55 -1.11 -0.14
N SER A 305 8.54 -0.45 0.44
CA SER A 305 7.45 -1.11 1.17
C SER A 305 6.78 -2.21 0.35
N ASP A 306 6.74 -2.07 -0.97
CA ASP A 306 6.16 -3.01 -1.92
C ASP A 306 6.74 -4.43 -1.82
N TRP A 307 7.92 -4.61 -1.23
CA TRP A 307 8.51 -5.93 -0.98
C TRP A 307 9.02 -6.08 0.45
N ALA A 308 8.36 -5.43 1.41
CA ALA A 308 8.58 -5.69 2.84
C ALA A 308 8.10 -7.09 3.27
N MET A 309 8.71 -7.60 4.33
CA MET A 309 8.36 -8.91 4.90
C MET A 309 7.16 -8.80 5.84
N GLY A 310 7.20 -7.82 6.76
CA GLY A 310 6.13 -7.53 7.71
C GLY A 310 5.02 -6.71 7.08
N TRP A 311 4.90 -5.44 7.45
CA TRP A 311 3.85 -4.52 6.98
C TRP A 311 4.07 -4.00 5.54
N ARG A 312 4.18 -4.90 4.56
CA ARG A 312 4.19 -4.56 3.12
C ARG A 312 2.96 -3.77 2.72
N GLY A 313 3.22 -2.66 2.02
CA GLY A 313 2.24 -1.65 1.61
C GLY A 313 2.12 -0.48 2.60
N TYR A 314 2.64 -0.59 3.81
CA TYR A 314 2.55 0.45 4.84
C TYR A 314 3.83 1.28 4.95
N ILE A 315 3.75 2.39 5.68
CA ILE A 315 4.90 3.21 6.09
C ILE A 315 5.91 2.37 6.89
N ASP A 316 5.44 1.48 7.77
CA ASP A 316 6.31 0.59 8.54
C ASP A 316 7.18 -0.30 7.65
N GLY A 317 6.60 -0.91 6.61
CA GLY A 317 7.36 -1.68 5.62
C GLY A 317 8.39 -0.85 4.83
N ALA A 318 8.13 0.45 4.61
CA ALA A 318 9.11 1.35 4.00
C ALA A 318 10.32 1.57 4.94
N ILE A 319 10.06 1.74 6.24
CA ILE A 319 11.09 1.90 7.28
C ILE A 319 11.88 0.59 7.45
N GLU A 320 11.22 -0.57 7.49
CA GLU A 320 11.85 -1.89 7.50
C GLU A 320 12.88 -2.01 6.37
N ARG A 321 12.45 -1.78 5.13
CA ARG A 321 13.30 -1.95 3.94
C ARG A 321 14.40 -0.90 3.86
N GLY A 322 14.12 0.34 4.25
CA GLY A 322 15.12 1.41 4.31
C GLY A 322 16.23 1.10 5.33
N GLY A 323 15.85 0.67 6.54
CA GLY A 323 16.79 0.33 7.61
C GLY A 323 17.68 -0.87 7.24
N LEU A 324 17.11 -1.92 6.64
CA LEU A 324 17.87 -3.08 6.16
C LEU A 324 18.88 -2.70 5.07
N ALA A 325 18.47 -1.89 4.09
CA ALA A 325 19.38 -1.45 3.02
C ALA A 325 20.50 -0.54 3.54
N ALA A 326 20.20 0.36 4.48
CA ALA A 326 21.20 1.21 5.12
C ALA A 326 22.23 0.38 5.90
N LYS A 327 21.77 -0.61 6.67
CA LYS A 327 22.66 -1.55 7.39
C LYS A 327 23.60 -2.27 6.42
N GLU A 328 23.07 -2.85 5.35
CA GLU A 328 23.85 -3.60 4.36
C GLU A 328 24.89 -2.71 3.66
N VAL A 329 24.52 -1.49 3.27
CA VAL A 329 25.47 -0.52 2.70
C VAL A 329 26.55 -0.13 3.72
N SER A 330 26.17 0.10 4.97
CA SER A 330 27.11 0.47 6.03
C SER A 330 28.13 -0.63 6.29
N GLU A 331 27.67 -1.88 6.42
CA GLU A 331 28.54 -3.04 6.59
C GLU A 331 29.52 -3.19 5.43
N GLU A 332 29.08 -3.04 4.17
CA GLU A 332 29.98 -3.18 3.03
C GLU A 332 31.01 -2.04 2.88
N VAL A 333 30.56 -0.80 3.09
CA VAL A 333 31.38 0.39 2.82
C VAL A 333 32.34 0.70 3.96
N PHE A 334 31.98 0.36 5.20
CA PHE A 334 32.81 0.66 6.38
C PHE A 334 33.56 -0.55 6.94
N SER A 335 33.10 -1.80 6.74
CA SER A 335 33.86 -2.98 7.19
C SER A 335 35.08 -3.27 6.31
N SER A 336 35.21 -2.61 5.17
CA SER A 336 36.42 -2.65 4.32
C SER A 336 37.55 -1.71 4.81
N LYS A 337 37.42 -1.14 6.03
CA LYS A 337 38.42 -0.29 6.69
C LYS A 337 39.06 -0.90 7.95
N ILE A 338 38.76 -2.15 8.28
CA ILE A 338 39.42 -2.93 9.34
C ILE A 338 40.09 -4.13 8.66
#